data_AF-A0A2D4KIH9-F1
#
_entry.id   AF-A0A2D4KIH9-F1
#
_cell.length_a   1.000
_cell.length_b   1.000
_cell.length_c   1.000
_cell.angle_alpha   90.00
_cell.angle_beta   90.00
_cell.angle_gamma   90.00
#
_symmetry.space_group_name_H-M   'P 1'
#
loop_
_entity.id
_entity.type
_entity.pdbx_description
1 polymer ?
#
loop_
_entity_poly.entity_id
_entity_poly.type
_entity_poly.pdbx_seq_one_letter_code
_entity_poly.pdbx_strand_id
1 'polypeptide(L)'
;EYGELQDKLRAPIQNGANVVIHQSLSDLFLETFSSLVERNPPYLVPGNQELDLCIGCMQSRANVKLLKNCREPHEGECQPCFCYPMWCLLCMGKWFASQQDQQHPETWLSSHVPCPTCRAQFCILDVCSVQ
;
A
#
# COMPACT_ATOMS: atom_id res chain seq x y z
N GLU A 1 35.96 4.76 -4.29
CA GLU A 1 34.99 3.63 -4.31
C GLU A 1 33.66 3.92 -5.01
N TYR A 2 33.38 5.14 -5.52
CA TYR A 2 32.15 5.43 -6.28
C TYR A 2 32.21 5.12 -7.80
N GLY A 3 33.42 4.89 -8.34
CA GLY A 3 33.64 4.70 -9.79
C GLY A 3 33.26 3.31 -10.31
N GLU A 4 33.33 2.26 -9.47
CA GLU A 4 33.08 0.89 -9.92
C GLU A 4 31.60 0.59 -10.21
N LEU A 5 30.66 1.34 -9.60
CA LEU A 5 29.23 1.16 -9.85
C LEU A 5 28.79 1.79 -11.18
N GLN A 6 29.40 2.92 -11.55
CA GLN A 6 29.11 3.62 -12.80
C GLN A 6 29.60 2.84 -14.02
N ASP A 7 30.71 2.12 -13.92
CA ASP A 7 31.23 1.31 -15.03
C ASP A 7 30.35 0.07 -15.29
N LYS A 8 29.78 -0.52 -14.23
CA LYS A 8 28.91 -1.71 -14.32
C LYS A 8 27.51 -1.43 -14.88
N LEU A 9 27.04 -0.18 -14.86
CA LEU A 9 25.71 0.23 -15.34
C LEU A 9 25.69 0.72 -16.80
N ARG A 10 26.83 0.68 -17.50
CA ARG A 10 26.93 1.12 -18.92
C ARG A 10 26.43 0.09 -19.92
N ALA A 11 26.17 -1.15 -19.51
CA ALA A 11 25.57 -2.14 -20.37
C ALA A 11 24.12 -1.70 -20.67
N PRO A 12 23.72 -1.54 -21.95
CA PRO A 12 22.34 -1.24 -22.27
C PRO A 12 21.45 -2.36 -21.72
N ILE A 13 20.37 -1.98 -21.03
CA ILE A 13 19.34 -2.93 -20.59
C ILE A 13 18.67 -3.47 -21.85
N GLN A 14 19.15 -4.63 -22.32
CA GLN A 14 18.56 -5.31 -23.46
C GLN A 14 17.36 -6.09 -22.95
N ASN A 15 16.15 -5.63 -23.32
CA ASN A 15 14.95 -6.44 -23.16
C ASN A 15 15.13 -7.68 -24.04
N GLY A 16 15.32 -8.85 -23.39
CA GLY A 16 15.44 -10.11 -24.11
C GLY A 16 14.21 -10.31 -25.01
N ALA A 17 14.42 -10.59 -26.29
CA ALA A 17 13.32 -10.97 -27.17
C ALA A 17 12.64 -12.21 -26.54
N ASN A 18 11.33 -12.10 -26.26
CA ASN A 18 10.47 -13.09 -25.58
C ASN A 18 10.38 -13.02 -24.04
N VAL A 19 10.72 -11.90 -23.39
CA VAL A 19 10.26 -11.70 -22.00
C VAL A 19 8.76 -11.35 -22.03
N VAL A 20 7.90 -12.35 -21.86
CA VAL A 20 6.51 -12.12 -21.46
C VAL A 20 6.54 -11.74 -19.99
N ILE A 21 6.41 -10.44 -19.70
CA ILE A 21 6.24 -9.97 -18.31
C ILE A 21 4.83 -10.36 -17.89
N HIS A 22 4.69 -11.56 -17.32
CA HIS A 22 3.49 -11.93 -16.62
C HIS A 22 3.32 -10.97 -15.43
N GLN A 23 2.12 -10.42 -15.27
CA GLN A 23 1.79 -9.58 -14.11
C GLN A 23 2.08 -10.38 -12.84
N SER A 24 2.89 -9.81 -11.92
CA SER A 24 3.24 -10.53 -10.69
C SER A 24 2.00 -10.67 -9.80
N LEU A 25 1.99 -11.67 -8.91
CA LEU A 25 0.94 -11.81 -7.91
C LEU A 25 0.74 -10.52 -7.11
N SER A 26 1.84 -9.82 -6.81
CA SER A 26 1.82 -8.51 -6.16
C SER A 26 1.11 -7.45 -7.00
N ASP A 27 1.33 -7.41 -8.32
CA ASP A 27 0.67 -6.44 -9.19
C ASP A 27 -0.84 -6.72 -9.28
N LEU A 28 -1.25 -8.00 -9.42
CA LEU A 28 -2.66 -8.40 -9.40
C LEU A 28 -3.33 -8.07 -8.06
N PHE A 29 -2.61 -8.30 -6.96
CA PHE A 29 -3.06 -7.89 -5.62
C PHE A 29 -3.26 -6.38 -5.54
N LEU A 30 -2.31 -5.56 -6.04
CA LEU A 30 -2.41 -4.10 -5.98
C LEU A 30 -3.60 -3.56 -6.76
N GLU A 31 -3.91 -4.13 -7.92
CA GLU A 31 -5.12 -3.80 -8.69
C GLU A 31 -6.38 -4.11 -7.89
N THR A 32 -6.47 -5.32 -7.34
CA THR A 32 -7.62 -5.76 -6.54
C THR A 32 -7.77 -4.94 -5.26
N PHE A 33 -6.65 -4.69 -4.57
CA PHE A 33 -6.59 -3.89 -3.35
C PHE A 33 -7.11 -2.48 -3.61
N SER A 34 -6.64 -1.84 -4.68
CA SER A 34 -7.08 -0.48 -5.04
C SER A 34 -8.58 -0.44 -5.35
N SER A 35 -9.10 -1.40 -6.12
CA SER A 35 -10.53 -1.47 -6.45
C SER A 35 -11.43 -1.69 -5.23
N LEU A 36 -10.95 -2.42 -4.22
CA LEU A 36 -11.67 -2.61 -2.96
C LEU A 36 -11.64 -1.35 -2.10
N VAL A 37 -10.48 -0.69 -1.99
CA VAL A 37 -10.34 0.55 -1.21
C VAL A 37 -11.18 1.70 -1.78
N GLU A 38 -11.32 1.79 -3.10
CA GLU A 38 -12.20 2.78 -3.75
C GLU A 38 -13.67 2.66 -3.35
N ARG A 39 -14.10 1.50 -2.84
CA ARG A 39 -15.47 1.25 -2.36
C ARG A 39 -15.64 1.55 -0.87
N ASN A 40 -14.55 1.73 -0.13
CA ASN A 40 -14.61 2.06 1.27
C ASN A 40 -15.08 3.51 1.45
N PRO A 41 -15.74 3.85 2.58
CA PRO A 41 -16.10 5.23 2.89
C PRO A 41 -14.86 6.14 2.86
N PRO A 42 -14.91 7.29 2.15
CA PRO A 42 -13.76 8.19 2.10
C PRO A 42 -13.55 8.92 3.43
N TYR A 43 -12.30 9.32 3.68
CA TYR A 43 -11.97 10.24 4.76
C TYR A 43 -12.01 11.67 4.24
N LEU A 44 -12.92 12.48 4.79
CA LEU A 44 -13.02 13.90 4.49
C LEU A 44 -11.98 14.68 5.28
N VAL A 45 -11.10 15.39 4.58
CA VAL A 45 -10.07 16.20 5.22
C VAL A 45 -10.71 17.45 5.86
N PRO A 46 -10.40 17.77 7.11
CA PRO A 46 -10.81 19.04 7.71
C PRO A 46 -10.30 20.22 6.85
N GLY A 47 -11.15 21.21 6.59
CA GLY A 47 -10.94 22.23 5.54
C GLY A 47 -9.55 22.90 5.52
N ASN A 48 -9.03 23.07 4.30
CA ASN A 48 -7.76 23.72 3.91
C ASN A 48 -6.46 22.96 4.23
N GLN A 49 -6.53 21.70 4.64
CA GLN A 49 -5.32 20.92 4.90
C GLN A 49 -4.74 20.36 3.58
N GLU A 50 -3.59 20.90 3.15
CA GLU A 50 -2.81 20.29 2.08
C GLU A 50 -2.11 19.03 2.60
N LEU A 51 -2.16 17.94 1.83
CA LEU A 51 -1.44 16.73 2.13
C LEU A 51 -0.05 16.75 1.50
N ASP A 52 0.95 16.38 2.31
CA ASP A 52 2.34 16.23 1.88
C ASP A 52 2.51 15.07 0.88
N LEU A 53 3.73 14.95 0.34
CA LEU A 53 4.11 13.80 -0.45
C LEU A 53 4.06 12.51 0.38
N CYS A 54 3.68 11.42 -0.27
CA CYS A 54 3.72 10.08 0.29
C CYS A 54 5.14 9.76 0.76
N ILE A 55 5.30 9.37 2.02
CA ILE A 55 6.61 9.05 2.61
C ILE A 55 7.25 7.79 2.01
N GLY A 56 6.45 6.94 1.34
CA GLY A 56 6.93 5.71 0.70
C GLY A 56 7.55 5.95 -0.67
N CYS A 57 6.91 6.73 -1.55
CA CYS A 57 7.41 6.96 -2.92
C CYS A 57 8.01 8.34 -3.14
N MET A 58 7.69 9.34 -2.30
CA MET A 58 8.08 10.74 -2.46
C MET A 58 7.73 11.35 -3.83
N GLN A 59 6.72 10.81 -4.52
CA GLN A 59 6.33 11.20 -5.88
C GLN A 59 4.88 11.68 -5.97
N SER A 60 3.96 10.96 -5.35
CA SER A 60 2.54 11.33 -5.28
C SER A 60 2.21 11.93 -3.92
N ARG A 61 1.18 12.78 -3.84
CA ARG A 61 0.62 13.20 -2.56
C ARG A 61 0.11 12.00 -1.76
N ALA A 62 0.14 12.10 -0.44
CA ALA A 62 -0.58 11.18 0.41
C ALA A 62 -2.08 11.27 0.07
N ASN A 63 -2.74 10.12 -0.05
CA ASN A 63 -4.15 10.07 -0.43
C ASN A 63 -4.91 8.91 0.22
N VAL A 64 -4.33 8.30 1.27
CA VAL A 64 -5.05 7.32 2.10
C VAL A 64 -4.93 7.62 3.59
N LYS A 65 -6.00 7.32 4.32
CA LYS A 65 -6.08 7.35 5.78
C LYS A 65 -6.54 5.98 6.27
N LEU A 66 -5.93 5.49 7.34
CA LEU A 66 -6.45 4.34 8.08
C LEU A 66 -7.49 4.81 9.10
N LEU A 67 -8.70 4.27 9.02
CA LEU A 67 -9.82 4.49 9.95
C LEU A 67 -10.50 3.15 10.21
N LYS A 68 -10.78 2.84 11.49
CA LYS A 68 -11.46 1.60 11.85
C LYS A 68 -12.91 1.62 11.37
N ASN A 69 -13.16 1.02 10.21
CA ASN A 69 -14.46 0.92 9.56
C ASN A 69 -14.96 -0.53 9.50
N CYS A 70 -14.07 -1.51 9.62
CA CYS A 70 -14.47 -2.90 9.65
C CYS A 70 -15.42 -3.16 10.84
N ARG A 71 -16.49 -3.90 10.57
CA ARG A 71 -17.44 -4.43 11.55
C ARG A 71 -17.24 -5.93 11.59
N GLU A 72 -16.16 -6.36 12.22
CA GLU A 72 -15.89 -7.79 12.36
C GLU A 72 -16.92 -8.41 13.30
N PRO A 73 -17.50 -9.57 12.96
CA PRO A 73 -18.34 -10.33 13.87
C PRO A 73 -17.53 -10.90 15.06
N HIS A 74 -16.19 -10.85 15.02
CA HIS A 74 -15.29 -11.26 16.08
C HIS A 74 -14.44 -10.04 16.43
N GLU A 75 -14.73 -9.40 17.56
CA GLU A 75 -13.95 -8.27 18.06
C GLU A 75 -12.48 -8.69 18.28
N GLY A 76 -11.50 -7.98 17.71
CA GLY A 76 -10.17 -7.99 18.33
C GLY A 76 -8.96 -7.54 17.53
N GLU A 77 -8.92 -7.68 16.21
CA GLU A 77 -7.63 -7.49 15.51
C GLU A 77 -7.41 -6.04 15.08
N CYS A 78 -8.35 -5.42 14.33
CA CYS A 78 -8.19 -4.03 13.90
C CYS A 78 -8.29 -3.01 15.05
N GLN A 79 -7.30 -2.12 15.14
CA GLN A 79 -7.20 -1.07 16.16
C GLN A 79 -7.37 0.33 15.55
N PRO A 80 -7.90 1.32 16.30
CA PRO A 80 -7.95 2.70 15.84
C PRO A 80 -6.55 3.26 15.50
N CYS A 81 -6.42 3.88 14.32
CA CYS A 81 -5.19 4.53 13.87
C CYS A 81 -5.32 6.06 13.86
N PHE A 82 -4.48 6.73 14.66
CA PHE A 82 -4.47 8.20 14.78
C PHE A 82 -3.39 8.88 13.92
N CYS A 83 -2.66 8.14 13.08
CA CYS A 83 -1.68 8.73 12.18
C CYS A 83 -2.34 9.68 11.17
N TYR A 84 -1.64 10.76 10.85
CA TYR A 84 -1.99 11.65 9.75
C TYR A 84 -1.88 10.91 8.38
N PRO A 85 -2.63 11.30 7.33
CA PRO A 85 -2.41 10.79 5.98
C PRO A 85 -0.99 11.08 5.50
N MET A 86 -0.16 10.03 5.41
CA MET A 86 1.26 10.13 5.01
C MET A 86 1.63 9.21 3.85
N TRP A 87 0.70 8.38 3.40
CA TRP A 87 0.92 7.36 2.39
C TRP A 87 -0.02 7.55 1.21
N CYS A 88 0.41 7.14 0.02
CA CYS A 88 -0.48 6.98 -1.12
C CYS A 88 -1.02 5.55 -1.20
N LEU A 89 -2.12 5.37 -1.92
CA LEU A 89 -2.82 4.10 -2.08
C LEU A 89 -1.89 2.97 -2.54
N LEU A 90 -1.07 3.24 -3.57
CA LEU A 90 -0.15 2.26 -4.12
C LEU A 90 0.91 1.81 -3.09
N CYS A 91 1.50 2.76 -2.35
CA CYS A 91 2.50 2.41 -1.34
C CYS A 91 1.87 1.69 -0.15
N MET A 92 0.65 2.04 0.25
CA MET A 92 -0.09 1.33 1.28
C MET A 92 -0.40 -0.11 0.84
N GLY A 93 -0.84 -0.32 -0.40
CA GLY A 93 -1.07 -1.66 -0.95
C GLY A 93 0.22 -2.49 -1.02
N LYS A 94 1.35 -1.87 -1.40
CA LYS A 94 2.66 -2.55 -1.44
C LYS A 94 3.12 -2.95 -0.04
N TRP A 95 2.93 -2.06 0.94
CA TRP A 95 3.17 -2.37 2.34
C TRP A 95 2.31 -3.55 2.78
N PHE A 96 1.00 -3.50 2.52
CA PHE A 96 0.06 -4.56 2.86
C PHE A 96 0.52 -5.91 2.28
N ALA A 97 0.81 -5.97 0.99
CA ALA A 97 1.29 -7.17 0.30
C ALA A 97 2.60 -7.71 0.90
N SER A 98 3.52 -6.83 1.30
CA SER A 98 4.81 -7.22 1.89
C SER A 98 4.70 -7.88 3.27
N GLN A 99 3.59 -7.66 3.98
CA GLN A 99 3.33 -8.27 5.28
C GLN A 99 2.64 -9.64 5.18
N GLN A 100 2.31 -10.08 3.96
CA GLN A 100 1.55 -11.31 3.76
C GLN A 100 2.42 -12.55 3.67
N ASP A 101 1.82 -13.69 4.05
CA ASP A 101 2.41 -15.00 3.80
C ASP A 101 2.37 -15.34 2.31
N GLN A 102 3.55 -15.39 1.68
CA GLN A 102 3.69 -15.68 0.26
C GLN A 102 3.29 -17.11 -0.12
N GLN A 103 3.21 -18.03 0.85
CA GLN A 103 2.74 -19.40 0.63
C GLN A 103 1.21 -19.50 0.61
N HIS A 104 0.50 -18.50 1.13
CA HIS A 104 -0.97 -18.50 1.30
C HIS A 104 -1.66 -17.26 0.68
N PRO A 105 -1.53 -17.02 -0.64
CA PRO A 105 -2.09 -15.86 -1.33
C PRO A 105 -3.61 -15.70 -1.21
N GLU A 106 -4.33 -16.79 -1.02
CA GLU A 106 -5.77 -16.83 -0.81
C GLU A 106 -6.23 -16.09 0.44
N THR A 107 -5.32 -15.90 1.41
CA THR A 107 -5.63 -15.23 2.69
C THR A 107 -5.37 -13.73 2.68
N TRP A 108 -4.67 -13.20 1.67
CA TRP A 108 -4.15 -11.84 1.69
C TRP A 108 -5.25 -10.78 1.85
N LEU A 109 -6.37 -10.92 1.15
CA LEU A 109 -7.44 -9.91 1.23
C LEU A 109 -8.21 -9.92 2.55
N SER A 110 -8.14 -11.02 3.30
CA SER A 110 -8.82 -11.20 4.59
C SER A 110 -7.91 -10.97 5.80
N SER A 111 -6.63 -10.66 5.59
CA SER A 111 -5.65 -10.56 6.66
C SER A 111 -5.60 -9.17 7.31
N HIS A 112 -4.81 -9.10 8.37
CA HIS A 112 -4.54 -7.91 9.16
C HIS A 112 -3.06 -7.62 9.14
N VAL A 113 -2.71 -6.34 9.01
CA VAL A 113 -1.32 -5.90 8.99
C VAL A 113 -1.13 -4.68 9.89
N PRO A 114 0.08 -4.47 10.45
CA PRO A 114 0.37 -3.28 11.23
C PRO A 114 0.46 -2.04 10.33
N CYS A 115 -0.09 -0.92 10.78
CA CYS A 115 0.18 0.39 10.21
C CYS A 115 1.71 0.61 10.11
N PRO A 116 2.25 1.04 8.95
CA PRO A 116 3.70 1.22 8.76
C PRO A 116 4.30 2.29 9.67
N THR A 117 3.47 3.14 10.29
CA THR A 117 3.92 4.22 11.18
C THR A 117 3.68 3.92 12.66
N CYS A 118 2.43 3.62 13.08
CA CYS A 118 2.12 3.41 14.50
C CYS A 118 1.88 1.95 14.89
N ARG A 119 1.94 1.01 13.94
CA ARG A 119 1.68 -0.43 14.14
C ARG A 119 0.27 -0.83 14.60
N ALA A 120 -0.68 0.10 14.67
CA ALA A 120 -2.09 -0.24 14.83
C ALA A 120 -2.50 -1.22 13.73
N GLN A 121 -3.03 -2.38 14.11
CA GLN A 121 -3.46 -3.41 13.18
C GLN A 121 -4.66 -2.90 12.37
N PHE A 122 -4.70 -3.20 11.08
CA PHE A 122 -5.80 -2.82 10.20
C PHE A 122 -5.99 -3.87 9.10
N CYS A 123 -7.21 -3.94 8.56
CA CYS A 123 -7.54 -4.75 7.38
C CYS A 123 -7.85 -3.84 6.18
N ILE A 124 -8.07 -4.43 5.00
CA ILE A 124 -8.36 -3.66 3.78
C ILE A 124 -9.56 -2.71 3.90
N LEU A 125 -10.57 -3.06 4.71
CA LEU A 125 -11.78 -2.26 4.91
C LEU A 125 -11.52 -0.96 5.70
N ASP A 126 -10.40 -0.89 6.42
CA ASP A 126 -10.01 0.28 7.21
C ASP A 126 -9.22 1.31 6.39
N VAL A 127 -8.83 0.97 5.16
CA VAL A 127 -8.11 1.87 4.27
C VAL A 127 -9.11 2.77 3.55
N CYS A 128 -9.01 4.07 3.77
CA CYS A 128 -9.93 5.06 3.20
C CYS A 128 -9.18 5.97 2.24
N SER A 129 -9.72 6.18 1.04
CA SER A 129 -9.25 7.26 0.17
C SER A 129 -9.55 8.61 0.82
N VAL A 130 -8.60 9.54 0.70
CA VAL A 130 -8.74 10.91 1.18
C VAL A 130 -9.48 11.74 0.12
N GLN A 131 -10.48 12.52 0.55
CA GLN A 131 -11.23 13.48 -0.27
C GLN A 131 -11.29 14.87 0.37
#